data_AF-A0A3A8YFK5-F1
#
_entry.id   AF-A0A3A8YFK5-F1
#
_cell.length_a   1.000
_cell.length_b   1.000
_cell.length_c   1.000
_cell.angle_alpha   90.00
_cell.angle_beta   90.00
_cell.angle_gamma   90.00
#
_symmetry.space_group_name_H-M   'P 1'
#
loop_
_entity.id
_entity.type
_entity.pdbx_description
1 polymer ?
#
loop_
_entity_poly.entity_id
_entity_poly.type
_entity_poly.pdbx_seq_one_letter_code
_entity_poly.pdbx_strand_id
1 'polypeptide(L)' 'MCKELRENLLKRVEGIMEESRRNYYYECAAYIAALGEVCESRGEVGGKQRVLSEYQSKYSRRRAFHRELKAFGMRG' A
#
# COMPACT_ATOMS: atom_id res chain seq x y z
N MET A 1 9.70 -8.88 -9.93
CA MET A 1 10.31 -9.96 -9.11
C MET A 1 9.83 -9.92 -7.64
N CYS A 2 8.55 -9.56 -7.40
CA CYS A 2 7.92 -9.55 -6.07
C CYS A 2 6.47 -10.08 -6.13
N LYS A 3 6.16 -11.01 -7.04
CA LYS A 3 4.77 -11.43 -7.31
C LYS A 3 4.12 -12.10 -6.10
N GLU A 4 4.80 -13.05 -5.48
CA GLU A 4 4.22 -13.88 -4.42
C GLU A 4 3.98 -13.10 -3.11
N LEU A 5 4.92 -12.22 -2.74
CA LEU A 5 4.75 -11.32 -1.59
C LEU A 5 3.57 -10.36 -1.79
N ARG A 6 3.40 -9.87 -3.03
CA ARG A 6 2.31 -8.96 -3.41
C ARG A 6 0.97 -9.66 -3.30
N GLU A 7 0.83 -10.90 -3.76
CA GLU A 7 -0.46 -11.62 -3.78
C GLU A 7 -1.03 -11.88 -2.37
N ASN A 8 -0.21 -12.31 -1.42
CA ASN A 8 -0.67 -12.57 -0.04
C ASN A 8 -1.02 -11.27 0.70
N LEU A 9 -0.23 -10.23 0.51
CA LEU A 9 -0.45 -8.91 1.10
C LEU A 9 -1.73 -8.25 0.55
N LEU A 10 -1.96 -8.43 -0.75
CA LEU A 10 -3.11 -7.88 -1.47
C LEU A 10 -4.42 -8.49 -0.97
N LYS A 11 -4.48 -9.81 -0.74
CA LYS A 11 -5.67 -10.47 -0.14
C LYS A 11 -6.00 -9.92 1.26
N ARG A 12 -4.99 -9.69 2.12
CA ARG A 12 -5.20 -9.12 3.46
C ARG A 12 -5.70 -7.68 3.40
N VAL A 13 -5.07 -6.85 2.57
CA VAL A 13 -5.47 -5.44 2.38
C VAL A 13 -6.89 -5.37 1.81
N GLU A 14 -7.23 -6.22 0.83
CA GLU A 14 -8.58 -6.28 0.25
C GLU A 14 -9.65 -6.59 1.28
N GLY A 15 -9.49 -7.65 2.08
CA GLY A 15 -10.48 -8.00 3.11
C GLY A 15 -10.72 -6.88 4.12
N ILE A 16 -9.65 -6.22 4.59
CA ILE A 16 -9.74 -5.06 5.50
C ILE A 16 -10.47 -3.88 4.85
N MET A 17 -10.23 -3.65 3.56
CA MET A 17 -10.77 -2.54 2.80
C MET A 17 -12.24 -2.71 2.41
N GLU A 18 -12.64 -3.94 2.10
CA GLU A 18 -14.02 -4.33 1.82
C GLU A 18 -14.89 -4.12 3.07
N GLU A 19 -14.41 -4.60 4.22
CA GLU A 19 -15.10 -4.43 5.50
C GLU A 19 -14.99 -3.02 6.09
N SER A 20 -14.28 -2.11 5.42
CA SER A 20 -14.10 -0.71 5.85
C SER A 20 -13.56 -0.55 7.29
N ARG A 21 -12.76 -1.51 7.77
CA ARG A 21 -12.22 -1.51 9.14
C ARG A 21 -11.09 -0.48 9.30
N ARG A 22 -11.44 0.78 9.53
CA ARG A 22 -10.51 1.92 9.56
C ARG A 22 -9.35 1.79 10.55
N ASN A 23 -9.54 1.09 11.66
CA ASN A 23 -8.49 0.87 12.66
C ASN A 23 -7.27 0.12 12.10
N TYR A 24 -7.43 -0.59 10.98
CA TYR A 24 -6.37 -1.35 10.33
C TYR A 24 -5.75 -0.62 9.13
N TYR A 25 -6.20 0.60 8.80
CA TYR A 25 -5.67 1.32 7.64
C TYR A 25 -4.18 1.65 7.79
N TYR A 26 -3.73 1.91 9.02
CA TYR A 26 -2.31 2.09 9.33
C TYR A 26 -1.50 0.82 8.99
N GLU A 27 -1.97 -0.35 9.40
CA GLU A 27 -1.31 -1.64 9.07
C GLU A 27 -1.26 -1.86 7.56
N CYS A 28 -2.38 -1.63 6.86
CA CYS A 28 -2.43 -1.73 5.41
C CYS A 28 -1.40 -0.81 4.73
N ALA A 29 -1.30 0.45 5.17
CA ALA A 29 -0.35 1.39 4.62
C ALA A 29 1.11 0.98 4.89
N ALA A 30 1.40 0.46 6.10
CA ALA A 30 2.72 -0.07 6.46
C ALA A 30 3.13 -1.24 5.55
N TYR A 31 2.23 -2.18 5.33
CA TYR A 31 2.43 -3.33 4.45
C TYR A 31 2.71 -2.92 3.00
N ILE A 32 1.94 -1.98 2.47
CA ILE A 32 2.10 -1.47 1.10
C ILE A 32 3.42 -0.71 0.95
N ALA A 33 3.80 0.10 1.93
CA ALA A 33 5.07 0.81 1.94
C ALA A 33 6.25 -0.15 1.95
N ALA A 34 6.23 -1.16 2.83
CA ALA A 34 7.27 -2.19 2.91
C ALA A 34 7.40 -2.98 1.60
N LEU A 35 6.27 -3.35 0.96
CA LEU A 35 6.30 -3.98 -0.37
C LEU A 35 6.98 -3.09 -1.40
N GLY A 36 6.66 -1.80 -1.39
CA GLY A 36 7.27 -0.83 -2.30
C GLY A 36 8.77 -0.64 -2.08
N GLU A 37 9.22 -0.61 -0.82
CA GLU A 37 10.64 -0.55 -0.46
C GLU A 37 11.40 -1.80 -0.92
N VAL A 38 10.81 -2.99 -0.77
CA VAL A 38 11.39 -4.26 -1.26
C VAL A 38 11.46 -4.29 -2.79
N CYS A 39 10.44 -3.78 -3.50
CA CYS A 39 10.48 -3.62 -4.94
C CYS A 39 11.63 -2.69 -5.36
N GLU A 40 11.78 -1.55 -4.68
CA GLU A 40 12.82 -0.56 -4.95
C GLU A 40 14.22 -1.12 -4.68
N SER A 41 14.41 -1.84 -3.57
CA SER A 41 15.67 -2.49 -3.24
C SER A 41 16.06 -3.59 -4.25
N ARG A 42 15.11 -4.09 -5.05
CA ARG A 42 15.32 -5.09 -6.11
C ARG A 42 15.49 -4.47 -7.50
N GLY A 43 15.67 -3.15 -7.57
CA GLY A 43 15.97 -2.43 -8.81
C GLY A 43 14.75 -1.80 -9.50
N GLU A 44 13.56 -1.85 -8.90
CA GLU A 44 12.41 -1.10 -9.42
C GLU A 44 12.52 0.37 -8.99
N VAL A 45 13.13 1.21 -9.82
CA VAL A 45 13.32 2.65 -9.55
C VAL A 45 11.98 3.31 -9.16
N GLY A 46 11.95 3.95 -7.98
CA GLY A 46 10.74 4.58 -7.45
C GLY A 46 9.66 3.58 -7.02
N GLY A 47 10.03 2.32 -6.75
CA GLY A 47 9.13 1.23 -6.37
C GLY A 47 8.20 1.61 -5.21
N LYS A 48 8.72 2.25 -4.17
CA LYS A 48 7.90 2.71 -3.04
C LYS A 48 6.78 3.64 -3.48
N GLN A 49 7.10 4.68 -4.26
CA GLN A 49 6.11 5.66 -4.70
C GLN A 49 5.09 5.05 -5.65
N ARG A 50 5.55 4.25 -6.62
CA ARG A 50 4.66 3.55 -7.56
C ARG A 50 3.63 2.68 -6.83
N VAL A 51 4.07 1.88 -5.87
CA VAL A 51 3.19 0.99 -5.11
C VAL A 51 2.21 1.77 -4.25
N LEU A 52 2.65 2.83 -3.56
CA LEU A 52 1.76 3.69 -2.77
C LEU A 52 0.69 4.37 -3.66
N SER A 53 1.07 4.92 -4.82
CA SER A 53 0.14 5.56 -5.75
C SER A 53 -0.84 4.58 -6.41
N GLU A 54 -0.42 3.35 -6.69
CA GLU A 54 -1.29 2.26 -7.18
C GLU A 54 -2.43 2.00 -6.20
N TYR A 55 -2.10 1.85 -4.91
CA TYR A 55 -3.10 1.61 -3.86
C TYR A 55 -3.93 2.87 -3.53
N GLN A 56 -3.35 4.06 -3.61
CA GLN A 56 -4.11 5.32 -3.50
C GLN A 56 -5.21 5.39 -4.56
N SER A 57 -4.86 5.06 -5.81
CA SER A 57 -5.77 5.07 -6.97
C SER A 57 -6.84 3.99 -6.84
N LYS A 58 -6.45 2.77 -6.46
CA LYS A 58 -7.38 1.64 -6.21
C LYS A 58 -8.44 2.00 -5.17
N TYR A 59 -8.05 2.75 -4.13
CA TYR A 59 -8.94 3.17 -3.05
C TYR A 59 -9.21 4.69 -3.07
N SER A 60 -9.48 5.26 -4.25
CA SER A 60 -9.60 6.71 -4.48
C SER A 60 -10.58 7.46 -3.56
N ARG A 61 -11.63 6.78 -3.06
CA ARG A 61 -12.64 7.37 -2.15
C ARG A 61 -12.28 7.26 -0.66
N ARG A 62 -11.21 6.56 -0.30
CA ARG A 62 -10.84 6.25 1.10
C ARG A 62 -9.86 7.29 1.66
N ARG A 63 -10.33 8.50 1.93
CA ARG A 63 -9.49 9.62 2.43
C ARG A 63 -8.71 9.29 3.72
N ALA A 64 -9.31 8.55 4.65
CA ALA A 64 -8.62 8.12 5.87
C ALA A 64 -7.41 7.23 5.55
N PHE A 65 -7.57 6.30 4.62
CA PHE A 65 -6.46 5.47 4.17
C PHE A 65 -5.38 6.28 3.45
N HIS A 66 -5.76 7.27 2.64
CA HIS A 66 -4.77 8.15 1.99
C HIS A 66 -3.90 8.90 3.00
N ARG A 67 -4.44 9.26 4.18
CA ARG A 67 -3.63 9.86 5.26
C ARG A 67 -2.57 8.88 5.77
N GLU A 68 -2.94 7.61 5.96
CA GLU A 68 -1.99 6.57 6.35
C GLU A 68 -0.90 6.38 5.28
N LEU A 69 -1.28 6.33 3.99
CA LEU A 69 -0.28 6.26 2.90
C LEU A 69 0.71 7.45 2.93
N LYS A 70 0.23 8.66 3.22
CA LYS A 70 1.10 9.84 3.39
C LYS A 70 2.02 9.71 4.61
N ALA A 71 1.51 9.17 5.73
CA ALA A 71 2.33 8.91 6.92
C ALA A 71 3.50 7.95 6.64
N PHE A 72 3.34 7.05 5.66
CA PHE A 72 4.40 6.15 5.20
C PHE A 72 5.25 6.68 4.04
N GLY A 73 5.15 7.98 3.72
CA GLY A 73 6.05 8.66 2.78
C GLY A 73 5.57 8.69 1.34
N MET A 74 4.28 8.49 1.07
CA MET A 74 3.68 8.78 -0.24
C MET A 74 3.81 10.28 -0.54
N ARG A 75 4.34 10.61 -1.71
CA ARG A 75 4.47 12.00 -2.20
C ARG A 75 3.28 12.32 -3.09
N GLY A 76 2.56 13.42 -2.79
CA GLY A 76 1.30 13.83 -3.44
C GLY A 76 0.24 14.22 -2.42
#